data_AF-A0A7S2KWW2-F1
#
_entry.id   AF-A0A7S2KWW2-F1
#
_cell.length_a   1.000
_cell.length_b   1.000
_cell.length_c   1.000
_cell.angle_alpha   90.00
_cell.angle_beta   90.00
_cell.angle_gamma   90.00
#
_symmetry.space_group_name_H-M   'P 1'
#
loop_
_entity.id
_entity.type
_entity.pdbx_description
1 polymer ?
#
loop_
_entity_poly.entity_id
_entity_poly.type
_entity_poly.pdbx_seq_one_letter_code
_entity_poly.pdbx_strand_id
1 'polypeptide(L)'
;NGPLHLHFSRKMTVSSVLLLALTFISSATAACYDDWKTLLDDVEASDGEETFVVCIGTDLKPYGIESGGEIFTDIWIYESNIRILCGETGSSTNMCTFNGGRSHLYIPDDDITGTYVSGFTFKNANETSVMTYGTSDSTATFHDCHWEGNTGDEGAAMNVWHTYDARGQAQSVLIDDCSFIDNAAADGTVLVEGGKVTIKNSQFRNNKGGWPVELQLDSTLSLYNTCFQDNPGPVFIYPGSTVVELDENYAYNNNEDGYECEGAYNDNTDECTVFSASQCLADEVSSVQSASASNEVAPFRLTVLVLVGSILLNIV
;
A
#
# COMPACT_ATOMS: atom_id res chain seq x y z
N ASN A 1 38.07 -75.32 12.79
CA ASN A 1 36.80 -75.92 12.33
C ASN A 1 35.71 -74.87 12.38
N GLY A 2 35.32 -74.11 11.37
CA GLY A 2 35.67 -73.88 9.96
C GLY A 2 34.86 -72.63 9.57
N PRO A 3 35.26 -71.83 8.56
CA PRO A 3 34.62 -70.54 8.29
C PRO A 3 33.39 -70.72 7.40
N LEU A 4 32.26 -70.09 7.75
CA LEU A 4 31.14 -69.95 6.83
C LEU A 4 31.22 -68.58 6.14
N HIS A 5 31.87 -68.57 4.98
CA HIS A 5 31.76 -67.51 3.98
C HIS A 5 30.37 -67.60 3.34
N LEU A 6 29.59 -66.52 3.39
CA LEU A 6 28.41 -66.35 2.55
C LEU A 6 28.56 -65.04 1.76
N HIS A 7 29.07 -65.19 0.54
CA HIS A 7 29.03 -64.20 -0.51
C HIS A 7 27.60 -64.13 -1.05
N PHE A 8 26.95 -62.96 -0.95
CA PHE A 8 25.81 -62.63 -1.79
C PHE A 8 26.18 -61.42 -2.67
N SER A 9 26.63 -61.74 -3.87
CA SER A 9 26.70 -60.81 -5.00
C SER A 9 25.32 -60.79 -5.66
N ARG A 10 24.51 -59.76 -5.39
CA ARG A 10 23.39 -59.39 -6.27
C ARG A 10 23.73 -58.10 -6.99
N LYS A 11 23.99 -58.25 -8.29
CA LYS A 11 23.97 -57.16 -9.27
C LYS A 11 22.60 -56.48 -9.19
N MET A 12 22.56 -55.23 -8.72
CA MET A 12 21.43 -54.34 -9.00
C MET A 12 21.52 -53.98 -10.48
N THR A 13 20.59 -54.50 -11.26
CA THR A 13 20.36 -54.09 -12.64
C THR A 13 19.83 -52.65 -12.64
N VAL A 14 20.58 -51.80 -13.31
CA VAL A 14 20.17 -50.48 -13.80
C VAL A 14 18.95 -50.67 -14.70
N SER A 15 17.74 -50.59 -14.15
CA SER A 15 16.51 -50.26 -14.89
C SER A 15 15.32 -50.19 -13.94
N SER A 16 15.33 -49.23 -13.02
CA SER A 16 14.08 -48.62 -12.59
C SER A 16 14.15 -47.21 -13.12
N VAL A 17 13.58 -47.08 -14.32
CA VAL A 17 13.21 -45.83 -14.96
C VAL A 17 12.73 -44.90 -13.86
N LEU A 18 13.57 -43.91 -13.56
CA LEU A 18 13.22 -42.76 -12.77
C LEU A 18 12.09 -42.09 -13.55
N LEU A 19 10.86 -42.52 -13.27
CA LEU A 19 9.66 -41.79 -13.61
C LEU A 19 9.76 -40.53 -12.78
N LEU A 20 10.55 -39.56 -13.29
CA LEU A 20 10.45 -38.17 -12.93
C LEU A 20 9.05 -37.79 -13.40
N ALA A 21 8.06 -38.14 -12.59
CA ALA A 21 6.78 -37.48 -12.63
C ALA A 21 7.14 -36.02 -12.35
N LEU A 22 7.32 -35.24 -13.42
CA LEU A 22 7.00 -33.84 -13.40
C LEU A 22 5.51 -33.79 -13.05
N THR A 23 5.21 -33.92 -11.75
CA THR A 23 4.09 -33.21 -11.17
C THR A 23 4.41 -31.75 -11.45
N PHE A 24 3.99 -31.28 -12.62
CA PHE A 24 3.58 -29.90 -12.77
C PHE A 24 2.51 -29.73 -11.71
N ILE A 25 2.96 -29.30 -10.52
CA ILE A 25 2.10 -28.64 -9.57
C ILE A 25 1.67 -27.42 -10.36
N SER A 26 0.55 -27.56 -11.06
CA SER A 26 -0.28 -26.42 -11.44
C SER A 26 -0.67 -25.83 -10.10
N SER A 27 0.20 -24.98 -9.55
CA SER A 27 -0.18 -24.03 -8.52
C SER A 27 -1.35 -23.32 -9.14
N ALA A 28 -2.55 -23.68 -8.72
CA ALA A 28 -3.73 -22.89 -9.03
C ALA A 28 -3.36 -21.52 -8.48
N THR A 29 -3.03 -20.59 -9.39
CA THR A 29 -2.85 -19.20 -9.06
C THR A 29 -4.13 -18.83 -8.32
N ALA A 30 -3.98 -18.37 -7.08
CA ALA A 30 -5.14 -17.92 -6.32
C ALA A 30 -5.93 -16.96 -7.23
N ALA A 31 -7.25 -17.13 -7.28
CA ALA A 31 -8.07 -16.23 -8.07
C ALA A 31 -7.80 -14.80 -7.58
N CYS A 32 -7.42 -13.91 -8.49
CA CYS A 32 -7.20 -12.50 -8.19
C CYS A 32 -8.38 -11.67 -8.70
N TYR A 33 -8.55 -10.49 -8.11
CA TYR A 33 -9.63 -9.56 -8.45
C TYR A 33 -9.21 -8.63 -9.58
N ASP A 34 -10.02 -8.57 -10.64
CA ASP A 34 -9.88 -7.61 -11.75
C ASP A 34 -11.11 -6.69 -11.91
N ASP A 35 -12.08 -6.82 -11.00
CA ASP A 35 -13.36 -6.12 -11.00
C ASP A 35 -13.63 -5.49 -9.63
N TRP A 36 -14.00 -4.20 -9.63
CA TRP A 36 -14.25 -3.43 -8.41
C TRP A 36 -15.40 -4.01 -7.60
N LYS A 37 -16.50 -4.41 -8.27
CA LYS A 37 -17.69 -4.90 -7.58
C LYS A 37 -17.38 -6.17 -6.80
N THR A 38 -16.66 -7.08 -7.44
CA THR A 38 -16.36 -8.40 -6.87
C THR A 38 -15.39 -8.27 -5.70
N LEU A 39 -14.38 -7.39 -5.81
CA LEU A 39 -13.50 -7.08 -4.68
C LEU A 39 -14.28 -6.46 -3.52
N LEU A 40 -15.14 -5.49 -3.79
CA LEU A 40 -15.95 -4.82 -2.77
C LEU A 40 -16.90 -5.79 -2.07
N ASP A 41 -17.67 -6.56 -2.83
CA ASP A 41 -18.66 -7.50 -2.28
C ASP A 41 -17.97 -8.56 -1.40
N ASP A 42 -16.78 -9.04 -1.79
CA ASP A 42 -16.05 -10.07 -1.04
C ASP A 42 -15.35 -9.50 0.21
N VAL A 43 -14.78 -8.29 0.15
CA VAL A 43 -14.18 -7.64 1.33
C VAL A 43 -15.25 -7.32 2.38
N GLU A 44 -16.41 -6.80 1.96
CA GLU A 44 -17.51 -6.49 2.88
C GLU A 44 -18.19 -7.74 3.46
N ALA A 45 -18.12 -8.87 2.76
CA ALA A 45 -18.64 -10.15 3.22
C ALA A 45 -17.63 -10.98 4.04
N SER A 46 -16.42 -10.46 4.23
CA SER A 46 -15.35 -11.12 4.97
C SER A 46 -15.75 -11.44 6.41
N ASP A 47 -15.15 -12.50 6.98
CA ASP A 47 -15.19 -12.79 8.42
C ASP A 47 -13.84 -12.55 9.13
N GLY A 48 -12.93 -11.81 8.47
CA GLY A 48 -11.60 -11.48 8.96
C GLY A 48 -10.51 -12.47 8.56
N GLU A 49 -9.24 -12.13 8.83
CA GLU A 49 -8.06 -12.99 8.55
C GLU A 49 -7.85 -13.36 7.06
N GLU A 50 -8.51 -12.64 6.14
CA GLU A 50 -8.47 -12.92 4.71
C GLU A 50 -7.47 -12.05 3.95
N THR A 51 -7.04 -12.55 2.79
CA THR A 51 -6.15 -11.83 1.87
C THR A 51 -6.80 -11.73 0.50
N PHE A 52 -7.09 -10.51 0.08
CA PHE A 52 -7.66 -10.15 -1.21
C PHE A 52 -6.55 -9.71 -2.14
N VAL A 53 -6.34 -10.46 -3.23
CA VAL A 53 -5.25 -10.19 -4.18
C VAL A 53 -5.84 -9.59 -5.45
N VAL A 54 -5.50 -8.36 -5.77
CA VAL A 54 -5.88 -7.72 -7.04
C VAL A 54 -4.91 -8.15 -8.14
N CYS A 55 -5.41 -8.45 -9.33
CA CYS A 55 -4.59 -8.86 -10.45
C CYS A 55 -3.59 -7.76 -10.85
N ILE A 56 -2.40 -8.18 -11.30
CA ILE A 56 -1.34 -7.27 -11.76
C ILE A 56 -1.86 -6.42 -12.92
N GLY A 57 -1.66 -5.11 -12.84
CA GLY A 57 -2.02 -4.13 -13.86
C GLY A 57 -3.50 -3.75 -13.91
N THR A 58 -4.31 -4.20 -12.94
CA THR A 58 -5.73 -3.87 -12.89
C THR A 58 -5.95 -2.40 -12.52
N ASP A 59 -6.76 -1.70 -13.33
CA ASP A 59 -7.30 -0.37 -13.05
C ASP A 59 -8.74 -0.51 -12.57
N LEU A 60 -8.93 -0.59 -11.25
CA LEU A 60 -10.25 -0.72 -10.64
C LEU A 60 -10.89 0.67 -10.52
N LYS A 61 -12.13 0.77 -11.01
CA LYS A 61 -12.86 2.04 -11.08
C LYS A 61 -14.01 2.00 -10.09
N PRO A 62 -13.92 2.73 -8.97
CA PRO A 62 -15.04 2.90 -8.07
C PRO A 62 -16.24 3.41 -8.87
N TYR A 63 -17.36 2.70 -8.78
CA TYR A 63 -18.63 3.16 -9.31
C TYR A 63 -19.57 3.42 -8.14
N GLY A 64 -20.48 4.37 -8.31
CA GLY A 64 -21.43 4.73 -7.27
C GLY A 64 -22.32 3.56 -6.87
N ILE A 65 -22.27 3.18 -5.60
CA ILE A 65 -23.15 2.21 -4.96
C ILE A 65 -24.22 3.00 -4.22
N GLU A 66 -25.47 2.82 -4.63
CA GLU A 66 -26.61 3.46 -3.97
C GLU A 66 -27.02 2.63 -2.75
N SER A 67 -26.87 3.20 -1.55
CA SER A 67 -27.32 2.61 -0.29
C SER A 67 -28.04 3.68 0.53
N GLY A 68 -29.30 3.42 0.92
CA GLY A 68 -30.08 4.40 1.71
C GLY A 68 -30.39 5.73 1.00
N GLY A 69 -30.19 5.81 -0.33
CA GLY A 69 -30.32 7.06 -1.11
C GLY A 69 -29.04 7.89 -1.18
N GLU A 70 -27.95 7.38 -0.61
CA GLU A 70 -26.61 7.94 -0.71
C GLU A 70 -25.76 7.12 -1.69
N ILE A 71 -24.81 7.78 -2.35
CA ILE A 71 -23.90 7.14 -3.30
C ILE A 71 -22.53 7.07 -2.64
N PHE A 72 -22.11 5.84 -2.36
CA PHE A 72 -20.79 5.50 -1.83
C PHE A 72 -19.91 4.96 -2.96
N THR A 73 -18.60 5.10 -2.83
CA THR A 73 -17.66 4.53 -3.80
C THR A 73 -16.54 3.75 -3.14
N ASP A 74 -16.44 3.75 -1.82
CA ASP A 74 -15.39 3.09 -1.05
C ASP A 74 -15.69 1.61 -0.75
N ILE A 75 -14.63 0.84 -0.50
CA ILE A 75 -14.70 -0.50 0.09
C ILE A 75 -14.69 -0.37 1.61
N TRP A 76 -15.68 -0.94 2.28
CA TRP A 76 -15.78 -0.93 3.74
C TRP A 76 -15.07 -2.16 4.32
N ILE A 77 -14.13 -1.92 5.23
CA ILE A 77 -13.38 -2.98 5.91
C ILE A 77 -13.93 -3.09 7.33
N TYR A 78 -14.84 -4.05 7.58
CA TYR A 78 -15.48 -4.21 8.90
C TYR A 78 -14.76 -5.17 9.84
N GLU A 79 -13.87 -6.01 9.30
CA GLU A 79 -13.24 -7.09 10.06
C GLU A 79 -11.74 -6.86 10.23
N SER A 80 -11.17 -7.50 11.27
CA SER A 80 -9.74 -7.44 11.56
C SER A 80 -8.91 -8.35 10.65
N ASN A 81 -7.61 -8.05 10.56
CA ASN A 81 -6.58 -8.83 9.86
C ASN A 81 -6.86 -9.01 8.36
N ILE A 82 -7.55 -8.03 7.77
CA ILE A 82 -7.81 -7.95 6.34
C ILE A 82 -6.58 -7.44 5.61
N ARG A 83 -6.20 -8.15 4.55
CA ARG A 83 -5.07 -7.77 3.69
C ARG A 83 -5.54 -7.55 2.27
N ILE A 84 -5.27 -6.38 1.69
CA ILE A 84 -5.56 -6.08 0.28
C ILE A 84 -4.22 -5.85 -0.42
N LEU A 85 -3.89 -6.72 -1.38
CA LEU A 85 -2.58 -6.74 -2.02
C LEU A 85 -2.68 -6.53 -3.53
N CYS A 86 -1.83 -5.67 -4.08
CA CYS A 86 -1.61 -5.61 -5.51
C CYS A 86 -0.68 -6.75 -5.98
N GLY A 87 -1.23 -7.76 -6.63
CA GLY A 87 -0.55 -9.03 -6.90
C GLY A 87 -0.20 -9.80 -5.62
N GLU A 88 0.33 -11.02 -5.77
CA GLU A 88 0.62 -11.89 -4.61
C GLU A 88 1.69 -11.31 -3.66
N THR A 89 2.51 -10.38 -4.15
CA THR A 89 3.58 -9.74 -3.37
C THR A 89 3.18 -8.42 -2.72
N GLY A 90 2.06 -7.81 -3.14
CA GLY A 90 1.66 -6.47 -2.70
C GLY A 90 2.63 -5.36 -3.11
N SER A 91 3.34 -5.50 -4.23
CA SER A 91 4.31 -4.48 -4.68
C SER A 91 3.67 -3.50 -5.66
N SER A 92 4.02 -2.22 -5.57
CA SER A 92 3.63 -1.14 -6.50
C SER A 92 4.07 -1.41 -7.93
N THR A 93 5.13 -2.20 -8.11
CA THR A 93 5.59 -2.68 -9.43
C THR A 93 4.57 -3.54 -10.16
N ASN A 94 3.56 -4.07 -9.45
CA ASN A 94 2.43 -4.78 -10.02
C ASN A 94 1.36 -3.84 -10.61
N MET A 95 1.48 -2.52 -10.44
CA MET A 95 0.69 -1.49 -11.14
C MET A 95 -0.85 -1.58 -10.96
N CYS A 96 -1.34 -2.00 -9.80
CA CYS A 96 -2.78 -1.97 -9.52
C CYS A 96 -3.19 -0.56 -9.10
N THR A 97 -4.32 -0.10 -9.62
CA THR A 97 -4.80 1.27 -9.40
C THR A 97 -6.26 1.25 -8.91
N PHE A 98 -6.57 2.08 -7.93
CA PHE A 98 -7.94 2.55 -7.68
C PHE A 98 -8.07 3.96 -8.27
N ASN A 99 -9.04 4.16 -9.18
CA ASN A 99 -9.08 5.38 -10.01
C ASN A 99 -10.48 5.99 -10.11
N GLY A 100 -10.65 7.16 -9.49
CA GLY A 100 -11.88 7.93 -9.47
C GLY A 100 -12.69 7.73 -8.19
N GLY A 101 -13.99 8.03 -8.25
CA GLY A 101 -14.87 7.96 -7.08
C GLY A 101 -14.75 9.17 -6.15
N ARG A 102 -15.54 9.14 -5.08
CA ARG A 102 -15.46 10.10 -3.97
C ARG A 102 -14.33 9.70 -3.02
N SER A 103 -14.33 8.42 -2.69
CA SER A 103 -13.44 7.73 -1.74
C SER A 103 -13.10 6.33 -2.29
N HIS A 104 -12.00 5.75 -1.82
CA HIS A 104 -11.56 4.41 -2.20
C HIS A 104 -11.73 3.40 -1.07
N LEU A 105 -11.33 3.73 0.17
CA LEU A 105 -11.38 2.82 1.31
C LEU A 105 -11.98 3.51 2.53
N TYR A 106 -12.75 2.75 3.30
CA TYR A 106 -13.34 3.17 4.57
C TYR A 106 -13.11 2.11 5.65
N ILE A 107 -12.47 2.51 6.74
CA ILE A 107 -12.36 1.71 7.98
C ILE A 107 -13.29 2.39 9.00
N PRO A 108 -14.39 1.76 9.42
CA PRO A 108 -15.41 2.38 10.26
C PRO A 108 -14.95 2.58 11.70
N ASP A 109 -15.80 3.28 12.46
CA ASP A 109 -15.68 3.47 13.90
C ASP A 109 -15.98 2.19 14.70
N ASP A 110 -15.06 1.23 14.61
CA ASP A 110 -15.03 -0.02 15.38
C ASP A 110 -13.60 -0.34 15.83
N ASP A 111 -13.42 -1.40 16.63
CA ASP A 111 -12.11 -1.89 17.11
C ASP A 111 -11.45 -2.84 16.07
N ILE A 112 -11.07 -2.31 14.91
CA ILE A 112 -10.53 -3.07 13.78
C ILE A 112 -9.00 -3.03 13.77
N THR A 113 -8.38 -4.19 13.88
CA THR A 113 -6.91 -4.32 13.95
C THR A 113 -6.33 -5.05 12.75
N GLY A 114 -5.08 -4.76 12.41
CA GLY A 114 -4.34 -5.54 11.41
C GLY A 114 -4.74 -5.31 9.96
N THR A 115 -5.46 -4.22 9.65
CA THR A 115 -5.74 -3.84 8.26
C THR A 115 -4.43 -3.54 7.54
N TYR A 116 -4.18 -4.19 6.41
CA TYR A 116 -2.94 -4.05 5.65
C TYR A 116 -3.22 -3.88 4.15
N VAL A 117 -2.82 -2.75 3.58
CA VAL A 117 -2.99 -2.44 2.17
C VAL A 117 -1.64 -2.17 1.53
N SER A 118 -1.34 -2.83 0.41
CA SER A 118 0.01 -2.76 -0.17
C SER A 118 0.05 -2.76 -1.70
N GLY A 119 0.90 -1.88 -2.25
CA GLY A 119 1.26 -1.88 -3.67
C GLY A 119 0.27 -1.16 -4.60
N PHE A 120 -0.62 -0.33 -4.07
CA PHE A 120 -1.66 0.33 -4.86
C PHE A 120 -1.33 1.77 -5.19
N THR A 121 -1.78 2.22 -6.37
CA THR A 121 -1.90 3.64 -6.67
C THR A 121 -3.35 4.09 -6.49
N PHE A 122 -3.60 5.06 -5.62
CA PHE A 122 -4.89 5.70 -5.36
C PHE A 122 -4.97 7.02 -6.13
N LYS A 123 -5.88 7.12 -7.10
CA LYS A 123 -5.92 8.25 -8.05
C LYS A 123 -7.28 8.89 -8.16
N ASN A 124 -7.27 10.22 -8.28
CA ASN A 124 -8.43 11.01 -8.70
C ASN A 124 -9.69 10.81 -7.84
N ALA A 125 -9.55 10.48 -6.55
CA ALA A 125 -10.66 10.63 -5.61
C ALA A 125 -11.02 12.13 -5.53
N ASN A 126 -12.31 12.46 -5.49
CA ASN A 126 -12.78 13.85 -5.42
C ASN A 126 -13.30 14.27 -4.04
N GLU A 127 -13.14 13.41 -3.04
CA GLU A 127 -13.20 13.73 -1.61
C GLU A 127 -11.95 13.12 -0.91
N THR A 128 -12.12 12.42 0.21
CA THR A 128 -11.02 11.75 0.89
C THR A 128 -10.78 10.37 0.28
N SER A 129 -9.59 10.11 -0.26
CA SER A 129 -9.27 8.79 -0.83
C SER A 129 -9.38 7.65 0.19
N VAL A 130 -8.83 7.81 1.40
CA VAL A 130 -8.87 6.79 2.45
C VAL A 130 -9.36 7.41 3.76
N MET A 131 -10.47 6.91 4.27
CA MET A 131 -11.05 7.34 5.54
C MET A 131 -10.80 6.25 6.57
N THR A 132 -10.10 6.59 7.65
CA THR A 132 -9.74 5.62 8.67
C THR A 132 -10.27 6.06 10.03
N TYR A 133 -11.50 5.64 10.34
CA TYR A 133 -12.33 6.19 11.41
C TYR A 133 -12.40 5.33 12.67
N GLY A 134 -11.52 4.32 12.77
CA GLY A 134 -11.49 3.39 13.90
C GLY A 134 -11.10 4.04 15.23
N THR A 135 -11.38 3.31 16.31
CA THR A 135 -11.04 3.69 17.70
C THR A 135 -9.52 3.63 17.97
N SER A 136 -9.08 4.01 19.17
CA SER A 136 -7.67 3.96 19.57
C SER A 136 -7.07 2.56 19.67
N ASP A 137 -7.93 1.53 19.72
CA ASP A 137 -7.52 0.12 19.66
C ASP A 137 -7.32 -0.36 18.21
N SER A 138 -7.77 0.40 17.22
CA SER A 138 -7.65 0.06 15.80
C SER A 138 -6.28 0.34 15.20
N THR A 139 -5.91 -0.48 14.22
CA THR A 139 -4.62 -0.35 13.51
C THR A 139 -4.75 -0.59 12.01
N ALA A 140 -4.11 0.29 11.23
CA ALA A 140 -4.00 0.14 9.77
C ALA A 140 -2.56 0.38 9.30
N THR A 141 -2.14 -0.35 8.26
CA THR A 141 -0.84 -0.16 7.60
C THR A 141 -1.03 -0.01 6.11
N PHE A 142 -0.43 1.03 5.56
CA PHE A 142 -0.31 1.25 4.12
C PHE A 142 1.16 1.18 3.74
N HIS A 143 1.49 0.26 2.84
CA HIS A 143 2.86 -0.01 2.44
C HIS A 143 3.03 0.05 0.93
N ASP A 144 4.08 0.71 0.43
CA ASP A 144 4.35 0.77 -1.02
C ASP A 144 3.12 1.29 -1.80
N CYS A 145 2.47 2.32 -1.25
CA CYS A 145 1.23 2.89 -1.76
C CYS A 145 1.44 4.32 -2.25
N HIS A 146 0.74 4.71 -3.32
CA HIS A 146 0.94 5.99 -4.00
C HIS A 146 -0.37 6.73 -4.20
N TRP A 147 -0.49 7.94 -3.65
CA TRP A 147 -1.63 8.83 -3.82
C TRP A 147 -1.29 9.92 -4.83
N GLU A 148 -2.05 9.97 -5.93
CA GLU A 148 -1.83 10.92 -7.03
C GLU A 148 -3.11 11.64 -7.44
N GLY A 149 -3.08 12.97 -7.43
CA GLY A 149 -4.17 13.78 -8.00
C GLY A 149 -5.50 13.66 -7.27
N ASN A 150 -5.50 13.27 -5.98
CA ASN A 150 -6.72 13.24 -5.18
C ASN A 150 -7.06 14.66 -4.69
N THR A 151 -8.34 14.96 -4.54
CA THR A 151 -8.81 16.25 -4.02
C THR A 151 -9.84 16.06 -2.93
N GLY A 152 -9.76 16.78 -1.81
CA GLY A 152 -10.76 16.71 -0.74
C GLY A 152 -10.95 18.03 -0.01
N ASP A 153 -12.00 18.15 0.80
CA ASP A 153 -12.16 19.32 1.67
C ASP A 153 -11.24 19.18 2.89
N GLU A 154 -11.28 18.03 3.58
CA GLU A 154 -10.49 17.76 4.78
C GLU A 154 -9.12 17.13 4.44
N GLY A 155 -9.10 15.82 4.14
CA GLY A 155 -7.88 15.06 3.80
C GLY A 155 -7.92 14.56 2.36
N ALA A 156 -7.03 15.00 1.46
CA ALA A 156 -7.09 14.52 0.06
C ALA A 156 -6.72 13.04 -0.08
N ALA A 157 -5.61 12.62 0.55
CA ALA A 157 -5.14 11.24 0.50
C ALA A 157 -5.72 10.40 1.64
N MET A 158 -5.71 10.95 2.86
CA MET A 158 -6.14 10.23 4.05
C MET A 158 -6.72 11.16 5.11
N ASN A 159 -7.83 10.76 5.73
CA ASN A 159 -8.31 11.33 7.00
C ASN A 159 -8.30 10.24 8.08
N VAL A 160 -7.54 10.48 9.16
CA VAL A 160 -7.50 9.67 10.37
C VAL A 160 -8.33 10.36 11.45
N TRP A 161 -9.56 9.91 11.66
CA TRP A 161 -10.54 10.55 12.55
C TRP A 161 -11.27 9.49 13.40
N HIS A 162 -12.17 9.89 14.29
CA HIS A 162 -13.09 8.97 14.97
C HIS A 162 -14.37 9.70 15.39
N THR A 163 -14.31 10.58 16.39
CA THR A 163 -15.42 11.47 16.78
C THR A 163 -14.84 12.73 17.44
N TYR A 164 -15.54 13.86 17.35
CA TYR A 164 -15.12 15.10 18.02
C TYR A 164 -15.06 14.98 19.56
N ASP A 165 -15.86 14.08 20.14
CA ASP A 165 -15.93 13.89 21.58
C ASP A 165 -14.80 12.98 22.11
N ALA A 166 -14.11 12.23 21.25
CA ALA A 166 -13.01 11.34 21.63
C ALA A 166 -11.66 11.79 21.05
N ARG A 167 -11.26 13.01 21.43
CA ARG A 167 -9.94 13.57 21.11
C ARG A 167 -8.80 12.65 21.57
N GLY A 168 -7.79 12.46 20.72
CA GLY A 168 -6.69 11.53 20.98
C GLY A 168 -7.10 10.05 21.04
N GLN A 169 -8.31 9.69 20.63
CA GLN A 169 -8.84 8.31 20.64
C GLN A 169 -9.13 7.75 19.25
N ALA A 170 -8.64 8.36 18.17
CA ALA A 170 -8.71 7.74 16.86
C ALA A 170 -7.58 6.72 16.67
N GLN A 171 -7.71 5.92 15.62
CA GLN A 171 -6.85 4.81 15.30
C GLN A 171 -5.37 5.14 15.06
N SER A 172 -4.54 4.09 15.11
CA SER A 172 -3.12 4.16 14.78
C SER A 172 -2.85 3.72 13.34
N VAL A 173 -2.18 4.57 12.55
CA VAL A 173 -1.83 4.31 11.15
C VAL A 173 -0.33 4.30 10.94
N LEU A 174 0.16 3.27 10.24
CA LEU A 174 1.51 3.23 9.69
C LEU A 174 1.48 3.48 8.19
N ILE A 175 2.23 4.47 7.73
CA ILE A 175 2.48 4.78 6.33
C ILE A 175 3.97 4.53 6.06
N ASP A 176 4.28 3.53 5.22
CA ASP A 176 5.65 3.06 4.99
C ASP A 176 5.95 2.90 3.50
N ASP A 177 6.99 3.57 3.02
CA ASP A 177 7.42 3.51 1.61
C ASP A 177 6.36 4.03 0.64
N CYS A 178 5.70 5.14 1.00
CA CYS A 178 4.57 5.69 0.26
C CYS A 178 4.91 7.00 -0.44
N SER A 179 4.09 7.39 -1.41
CA SER A 179 4.19 8.72 -2.04
C SER A 179 2.86 9.46 -2.14
N PHE A 180 2.92 10.76 -1.97
CA PHE A 180 1.78 11.68 -2.05
C PHE A 180 2.14 12.81 -3.01
N ILE A 181 1.64 12.71 -4.24
CA ILE A 181 2.03 13.58 -5.36
C ILE A 181 0.82 14.31 -5.92
N ASP A 182 0.93 15.62 -6.09
CA ASP A 182 -0.09 16.46 -6.75
C ASP A 182 -1.50 16.30 -6.14
N ASN A 183 -1.63 16.04 -4.84
CA ASN A 183 -2.93 16.02 -4.15
C ASN A 183 -3.32 17.43 -3.69
N ALA A 184 -4.61 17.71 -3.54
CA ALA A 184 -5.07 19.03 -3.10
C ALA A 184 -6.21 18.95 -2.07
N ALA A 185 -6.01 19.47 -0.87
CA ALA A 185 -7.07 19.53 0.14
C ALA A 185 -7.08 20.86 0.89
N ALA A 186 -8.20 21.25 1.50
CA ALA A 186 -8.25 22.51 2.24
C ALA A 186 -7.47 22.41 3.57
N ASP A 187 -7.60 21.30 4.30
CA ASP A 187 -6.87 21.10 5.55
C ASP A 187 -5.54 20.35 5.31
N GLY A 188 -5.52 19.17 4.70
CA GLY A 188 -4.22 18.54 4.44
C GLY A 188 -4.22 17.37 3.47
N THR A 189 -3.02 16.95 3.05
CA THR A 189 -2.92 15.72 2.24
C THR A 189 -3.21 14.49 3.10
N VAL A 190 -2.58 14.43 4.27
CA VAL A 190 -2.86 13.49 5.35
C VAL A 190 -3.31 14.30 6.57
N LEU A 191 -4.61 14.26 6.83
CA LEU A 191 -5.20 14.91 7.99
C LEU A 191 -5.30 13.89 9.14
N VAL A 192 -4.82 14.28 10.32
CA VAL A 192 -4.82 13.43 11.52
C VAL A 192 -5.58 14.13 12.65
N GLU A 193 -6.78 13.64 12.92
CA GLU A 193 -7.71 14.17 13.92
C GLU A 193 -7.86 13.18 15.09
N GLY A 194 -7.07 13.41 16.14
CA GLY A 194 -7.09 12.58 17.35
C GLY A 194 -6.49 11.19 17.19
N GLY A 195 -5.88 10.88 16.05
CA GLY A 195 -5.22 9.60 15.78
C GLY A 195 -3.74 9.61 16.10
N LYS A 196 -3.09 8.46 15.84
CA LYS A 196 -1.64 8.33 15.87
C LYS A 196 -1.13 7.92 14.51
N VAL A 197 -0.22 8.69 13.94
CA VAL A 197 0.35 8.35 12.63
C VAL A 197 1.86 8.22 12.74
N THR A 198 2.37 7.13 12.18
CA THR A 198 3.80 6.97 11.89
C THR A 198 3.99 7.01 10.39
N ILE A 199 4.79 7.94 9.90
CA ILE A 199 5.14 8.05 8.48
C ILE A 199 6.64 7.82 8.35
N LYS A 200 7.04 6.90 7.48
CA LYS A 200 8.45 6.64 7.22
C LYS A 200 8.74 6.33 5.77
N ASN A 201 9.97 6.63 5.34
CA ASN A 201 10.47 6.34 3.99
C ASN A 201 9.55 6.88 2.88
N SER A 202 8.88 8.00 3.12
CA SER A 202 7.80 8.47 2.24
C SER A 202 8.14 9.81 1.59
N GLN A 203 7.37 10.19 0.58
CA GLN A 203 7.55 11.47 -0.12
C GLN A 203 6.24 12.23 -0.29
N PHE A 204 6.28 13.54 -0.06
CA PHE A 204 5.21 14.50 -0.32
C PHE A 204 5.71 15.54 -1.31
N ARG A 205 5.12 15.58 -2.51
CA ARG A 205 5.56 16.50 -3.56
C ARG A 205 4.40 17.20 -4.24
N ASN A 206 4.55 18.51 -4.44
CA ASN A 206 3.58 19.35 -5.18
C ASN A 206 2.13 19.26 -4.65
N ASN A 207 1.92 18.91 -3.39
CA ASN A 207 0.57 18.93 -2.83
C ASN A 207 0.13 20.39 -2.61
N LYS A 208 -1.17 20.66 -2.66
CA LYS A 208 -1.75 22.01 -2.68
C LYS A 208 -2.86 22.18 -1.64
N GLY A 209 -3.11 23.45 -1.31
CA GLY A 209 -4.12 23.84 -0.32
C GLY A 209 -3.50 23.89 1.08
N GLY A 210 -3.95 23.02 1.97
CA GLY A 210 -3.38 22.88 3.31
C GLY A 210 -2.07 22.10 3.34
N TRP A 211 -1.51 21.90 4.54
CA TRP A 211 -0.18 21.30 4.66
C TRP A 211 -0.23 19.79 4.38
N PRO A 212 0.86 19.17 3.86
CA PRO A 212 0.92 17.74 3.57
C PRO A 212 0.53 16.86 4.75
N VAL A 213 0.93 17.22 5.97
CA VAL A 213 0.52 16.55 7.21
C VAL A 213 -0.01 17.59 8.20
N GLU A 214 -1.25 17.42 8.62
CA GLU A 214 -1.86 18.28 9.65
C GLU A 214 -2.32 17.48 10.85
N LEU A 215 -2.00 17.98 12.06
CA LEU A 215 -2.29 17.31 13.32
C LEU A 215 -3.32 18.11 14.12
N GLN A 216 -4.51 17.57 14.31
CA GLN A 216 -5.60 18.15 15.09
C GLN A 216 -6.11 17.22 16.20
N LEU A 217 -6.93 17.75 17.10
CA LEU A 217 -7.69 17.02 18.12
C LEU A 217 -6.86 16.06 19.01
N ASP A 218 -5.71 16.54 19.51
CA ASP A 218 -4.81 15.77 20.38
C ASP A 218 -4.16 14.56 19.68
N SER A 219 -3.91 14.67 18.38
CA SER A 219 -3.20 13.65 17.60
C SER A 219 -1.70 13.60 17.88
N THR A 220 -1.08 12.49 17.48
CA THR A 220 0.37 12.29 17.60
C THR A 220 1.01 11.87 16.29
N LEU A 221 2.18 12.43 16.00
CA LEU A 221 2.98 12.08 14.81
C LEU A 221 4.37 11.57 15.20
N SER A 222 4.81 10.52 14.51
CA SER A 222 6.22 10.16 14.38
C SER A 222 6.61 10.15 12.91
N LEU A 223 7.72 10.80 12.56
CA LEU A 223 8.12 11.05 11.19
C LEU A 223 9.60 10.71 10.98
N TYR A 224 9.87 9.79 10.04
CA TYR A 224 11.23 9.28 9.79
C TYR A 224 11.57 9.28 8.31
N ASN A 225 12.77 9.72 7.95
CA ASN A 225 13.29 9.56 6.59
C ASN A 225 12.27 9.94 5.50
N THR A 226 11.55 11.06 5.69
CA THR A 226 10.46 11.49 4.83
C THR A 226 10.80 12.83 4.17
N CYS A 227 10.44 12.96 2.89
CA CYS A 227 10.75 14.12 2.08
C CYS A 227 9.52 14.98 1.80
N PHE A 228 9.69 16.29 1.89
CA PHE A 228 8.66 17.29 1.57
C PHE A 228 9.21 18.30 0.58
N GLN A 229 8.65 18.35 -0.62
CA GLN A 229 9.10 19.25 -1.68
C GLN A 229 7.95 19.97 -2.36
N ASP A 230 8.09 21.28 -2.57
CA ASP A 230 7.15 22.06 -3.37
C ASP A 230 5.69 22.05 -2.84
N ASN A 231 5.51 21.96 -1.52
CA ASN A 231 4.21 22.02 -0.84
C ASN A 231 3.98 23.38 -0.14
N PRO A 232 2.80 23.68 0.41
CA PRO A 232 2.56 24.84 1.28
C PRO A 232 3.51 24.92 2.48
N GLY A 233 3.65 23.80 3.19
CA GLY A 233 4.62 23.56 4.25
C GLY A 233 4.85 22.05 4.39
N PRO A 234 5.61 21.54 5.37
CA PRO A 234 5.74 20.09 5.61
C PRO A 234 4.73 19.52 6.61
N VAL A 235 4.75 20.00 7.86
CA VAL A 235 3.87 19.54 8.95
C VAL A 235 3.31 20.72 9.74
N PHE A 236 1.99 20.79 9.90
CA PHE A 236 1.31 21.77 10.76
C PHE A 236 0.72 21.11 12.01
N ILE A 237 0.99 21.67 13.18
CA ILE A 237 0.59 21.10 14.47
C ILE A 237 -0.34 22.08 15.19
N TYR A 238 -1.63 21.73 15.28
CA TYR A 238 -2.61 22.50 16.04
C TYR A 238 -2.47 22.28 17.56
N PRO A 239 -3.03 23.20 18.38
CA PRO A 239 -2.99 23.08 19.84
C PRO A 239 -3.57 21.76 20.36
N GLY A 240 -2.80 21.10 21.23
CA GLY A 240 -3.14 19.81 21.84
C GLY A 240 -2.47 18.61 21.15
N SER A 241 -2.16 18.73 19.87
CA SER A 241 -1.44 17.70 19.11
C SER A 241 0.06 17.75 19.40
N THR A 242 0.75 16.63 19.16
CA THR A 242 2.18 16.51 19.47
C THR A 242 2.95 15.76 18.40
N VAL A 243 4.22 16.12 18.26
CA VAL A 243 5.19 15.33 17.50
C VAL A 243 6.07 14.60 18.50
N VAL A 244 6.10 13.27 18.38
CA VAL A 244 6.87 12.38 19.23
C VAL A 244 8.30 12.29 18.73
N GLU A 245 8.49 12.18 17.41
CA GLU A 245 9.80 12.00 16.80
C GLU A 245 9.88 12.63 15.41
N LEU A 246 11.01 13.28 15.13
CA LEU A 246 11.38 13.87 13.85
C LEU A 246 12.82 13.46 13.55
N ASP A 247 13.01 12.42 12.76
CA ASP A 247 14.35 11.90 12.45
C ASP A 247 14.58 11.80 10.95
N GLU A 248 15.77 12.22 10.51
CA GLU A 248 16.24 12.13 9.12
C GLU A 248 15.26 12.69 8.05
N ASN A 249 14.42 13.66 8.39
CA ASN A 249 13.48 14.26 7.45
C ASN A 249 14.13 15.36 6.61
N TYR A 250 13.63 15.57 5.40
CA TYR A 250 14.11 16.59 4.46
C TYR A 250 12.94 17.45 3.97
N ALA A 251 13.14 18.76 3.93
CA ALA A 251 12.18 19.70 3.36
C ALA A 251 12.90 20.70 2.44
N TYR A 252 12.30 21.00 1.30
CA TYR A 252 12.82 21.97 0.34
C TYR A 252 11.72 22.65 -0.47
N ASN A 253 11.80 23.98 -0.54
CA ASN A 253 10.91 24.81 -1.34
C ASN A 253 9.44 24.66 -0.91
N ASN A 254 9.19 24.58 0.39
CA ASN A 254 7.83 24.55 0.93
C ASN A 254 7.44 25.94 1.44
N ASN A 255 6.77 26.75 0.61
CA ASN A 255 6.47 28.16 0.92
C ASN A 255 5.26 28.74 0.16
N GLU A 256 4.33 27.91 -0.29
CA GLU A 256 3.23 28.38 -1.14
C GLU A 256 2.18 29.22 -0.41
N ASP A 257 2.02 29.02 0.90
CA ASP A 257 1.04 29.71 1.74
C ASP A 257 1.59 30.94 2.49
N GLY A 258 2.89 31.22 2.33
CA GLY A 258 3.59 32.33 2.97
C GLY A 258 4.17 32.02 4.35
N TYR A 259 4.05 30.79 4.86
CA TYR A 259 4.77 30.35 6.05
C TYR A 259 6.15 29.82 5.65
N GLU A 260 7.21 30.49 6.10
CA GLU A 260 8.59 30.08 5.82
C GLU A 260 9.05 29.00 6.83
N CYS A 261 8.49 27.79 6.76
CA CYS A 261 8.90 26.67 7.62
C CYS A 261 9.23 25.41 6.82
N GLU A 262 10.52 25.06 6.76
CA GLU A 262 11.02 23.79 6.17
C GLU A 262 11.09 22.69 7.25
N GLY A 263 10.01 22.54 8.02
CA GLY A 263 9.93 21.54 9.07
C GLY A 263 8.52 21.40 9.67
N ALA A 264 8.46 21.15 10.97
CA ALA A 264 7.19 21.07 11.69
C ALA A 264 6.88 22.38 12.41
N TYR A 265 5.81 23.06 12.00
CA TYR A 265 5.33 24.29 12.63
C TYR A 265 4.32 23.97 13.73
N ASN A 266 4.58 24.50 14.93
CA ASN A 266 3.71 24.33 16.09
C ASN A 266 2.96 25.62 16.41
N ASP A 267 1.65 25.61 16.16
CA ASP A 267 0.80 26.80 16.34
C ASP A 267 0.62 27.20 17.81
N ASN A 268 0.77 26.25 18.75
CA ASN A 268 0.69 26.56 20.17
C ASN A 268 1.93 27.30 20.69
N THR A 269 3.11 27.08 20.09
CA THR A 269 4.35 27.74 20.48
C THR A 269 4.81 28.83 19.52
N ASP A 270 4.22 28.92 18.32
CA ASP A 270 4.70 29.78 17.23
C ASP A 270 6.17 29.47 16.87
N GLU A 271 6.51 28.18 16.84
CA GLU A 271 7.88 27.70 16.58
C GLU A 271 7.91 26.73 15.39
N CYS A 272 8.90 26.93 14.51
CA CYS A 272 9.23 25.99 13.44
C CYS A 272 10.41 25.11 13.85
N THR A 273 10.19 23.80 13.92
CA THR A 273 11.26 22.80 14.09
C THR A 273 11.75 22.34 12.71
N VAL A 274 12.79 22.99 12.21
CA VAL A 274 13.38 22.72 10.89
C VAL A 274 13.96 21.31 10.83
N PHE A 275 13.75 20.61 9.72
CA PHE A 275 14.30 19.28 9.53
C PHE A 275 15.81 19.28 9.28
N SER A 276 16.48 18.21 9.70
CA SER A 276 17.94 18.16 9.80
C SER A 276 18.64 17.48 8.61
N ALA A 277 17.92 16.69 7.80
CA ALA A 277 18.55 16.01 6.67
C ALA A 277 18.93 17.00 5.58
N SER A 278 20.02 16.70 4.88
CA SER A 278 20.57 17.59 3.83
C SER A 278 20.11 17.23 2.41
N GLN A 279 19.47 16.08 2.24
CA GLN A 279 18.95 15.60 0.97
C GLN A 279 17.75 14.67 1.21
N CYS A 280 16.91 14.54 0.19
CA CYS A 280 15.86 13.53 0.19
C CYS A 280 16.48 12.15 -0.06
N LEU A 281 16.25 11.20 0.84
CA LEU A 281 16.67 9.80 0.66
C LEU A 281 15.56 8.91 0.06
N ALA A 282 14.29 9.34 0.13
CA ALA A 282 13.16 8.58 -0.41
C ALA A 282 13.16 8.51 -1.95
N ASP A 283 13.76 9.50 -2.65
CA ASP A 283 13.86 9.55 -4.12
C ASP A 283 14.62 8.33 -4.71
N GLU A 284 15.56 7.75 -3.95
CA GLU A 284 16.30 6.57 -4.42
C GLU A 284 15.43 5.31 -4.50
N VAL A 285 14.36 5.23 -3.70
CA VAL A 285 13.50 4.04 -3.66
C VAL A 285 12.55 4.00 -4.86
N SER A 286 12.00 5.15 -5.24
CA SER A 286 11.03 5.26 -6.35
C SER A 286 11.68 5.20 -7.75
N SER A 287 12.91 5.73 -7.92
CA SER A 287 13.53 5.87 -9.24
C SER A 287 14.00 4.56 -9.89
N VAL A 288 14.21 3.50 -9.11
CA VAL A 288 14.59 2.17 -9.62
C VAL A 288 13.46 1.52 -10.44
N GLN A 289 12.20 1.88 -10.19
CA GLN A 289 11.04 1.20 -10.80
C GLN A 289 10.74 1.66 -12.24
N SER A 290 10.98 2.94 -12.55
CA SER A 290 10.70 3.51 -13.88
C SER A 290 11.61 2.97 -15.02
N ALA A 291 12.78 2.42 -14.68
CA ALA A 291 13.74 1.91 -15.67
C ALA A 291 13.40 0.53 -16.24
N SER A 292 12.38 -0.17 -15.72
CA SER A 292 12.08 -1.57 -16.09
C SER A 292 10.93 -1.76 -17.10
N ALA A 293 10.14 -0.72 -17.40
CA ALA A 293 8.91 -0.85 -18.20
C ALA A 293 9.07 -0.70 -19.73
N SER A 294 10.29 -0.49 -20.27
CA SER A 294 10.48 -0.31 -21.73
C SER A 294 11.03 -1.53 -22.47
N ASN A 295 11.15 -2.70 -21.83
CA ASN A 295 11.43 -3.92 -22.57
C ASN A 295 10.11 -4.47 -23.12
N GLU A 296 9.67 -3.93 -24.25
CA GLU A 296 8.80 -4.67 -25.17
C GLU A 296 9.40 -6.07 -25.34
N VAL A 297 8.78 -7.06 -24.68
CA VAL A 297 9.07 -8.46 -24.93
C VAL A 297 8.57 -8.72 -26.34
N ALA A 298 9.46 -8.57 -27.32
CA ALA A 298 9.26 -9.08 -28.65
C ALA A 298 8.74 -10.52 -28.51
N PRO A 299 7.64 -10.90 -29.18
CA PRO A 299 6.99 -12.19 -28.98
C PRO A 299 8.02 -13.30 -29.18
N PHE A 300 8.45 -13.91 -28.07
CA PHE A 300 9.37 -15.04 -28.10
C PHE A 300 8.57 -16.22 -28.67
N ARG A 301 8.66 -16.41 -29.99
CA ARG A 301 8.16 -17.63 -30.64
C ARG A 301 9.01 -18.79 -30.16
N LEU A 302 8.57 -19.43 -29.08
CA LEU A 302 9.08 -20.73 -28.68
C LEU A 302 8.72 -21.74 -29.76
N THR A 303 9.65 -21.92 -30.72
CA THR A 303 9.57 -23.04 -31.67
C THR A 303 9.96 -24.29 -30.89
N VAL A 304 8.96 -24.98 -30.33
CA VAL A 304 9.16 -26.33 -29.80
C VAL A 304 9.44 -27.23 -30.99
N LEU A 305 10.73 -27.50 -31.22
CA LEU A 305 11.14 -28.52 -32.17
C LEU A 305 10.80 -29.88 -31.54
N VAL A 306 9.62 -30.41 -31.84
CA VAL A 306 9.28 -31.79 -31.52
C VAL A 306 10.13 -32.68 -32.41
N LEU A 307 11.29 -33.09 -31.90
CA LEU A 307 12.06 -34.18 -32.47
C LEU A 307 11.27 -35.46 -32.23
N VAL A 308 10.43 -35.81 -33.21
CA VAL A 308 9.82 -37.14 -33.32
C VAL A 308 10.95 -38.11 -33.62
N GLY A 309 11.61 -38.59 -32.56
CA GLY A 309 12.51 -39.72 -32.63
C GLY A 309 11.71 -40.97 -33.01
N SER A 310 11.75 -41.33 -34.28
CA SER A 310 11.23 -42.61 -34.77
C SER A 310 12.05 -43.74 -34.15
N ILE A 311 11.55 -44.32 -33.05
CA ILE A 311 12.02 -45.61 -32.56
C ILE A 311 11.44 -46.67 -33.49
N LEU A 312 12.24 -47.06 -34.49
CA LEU A 312 12.04 -48.26 -35.28
C LEU A 312 12.25 -49.47 -34.37
N LEU A 313 11.14 -50.05 -33.92
CA LEU A 313 11.09 -51.36 -33.30
C LEU A 313 11.38 -52.41 -34.39
N ASN A 314 12.62 -52.89 -34.46
CA ASN A 314 12.93 -54.11 -35.22
C ASN A 314 12.54 -55.32 -34.36
N ILE A 315 11.40 -55.91 -34.70
CA ILE A 315 11.04 -57.28 -34.30
C ILE A 315 11.64 -58.21 -35.36
N VAL A 316 12.58 -59.07 -34.95
CA VAL A 316 12.89 -60.35 -35.59
C VAL A 316 12.84 -61.40 -34.49
#